data_AF-A0A0G0RYS9-F1
#
_entry.id   AF-A0A0G0RYS9-F1
#
_cell.length_a   1.000
_cell.length_b   1.000
_cell.length_c   1.000
_cell.angle_alpha   90.00
_cell.angle_beta   90.00
_cell.angle_gamma   90.00
#
_symmetry.space_group_name_H-M   'P 1'
#
loop_
_entity.id
_entity.type
_entity.pdbx_description
1 polymer ?
#
loop_
_entity_poly.entity_id
_entity_poly.type
_entity_poly.pdbx_seq_one_letter_code
_entity_poly.pdbx_strand_id
1 'polypeptide(L)'
;MSREIRRVPENWEHPKDEKGHNIPMHEHFPYNKEEIEEGLRDGWLDNDPPNYGCDVMPQWPESERTHYQMYESVTEGTPISPVMKSPEALARWLADNKASAGPYATATYDQWLAMIKVGSSAGSFVMNRSTGEIVSGVEAVSRKM
;
A
#
# COMPACT_ATOMS: atom_id res chain seq x y z
N MET A 1 8.52 -5.48 -2.15
CA MET A 1 7.18 -5.91 -1.74
C MET A 1 6.88 -5.37 -0.33
N SER A 2 6.68 -4.05 -0.18
CA SER A 2 6.26 -3.50 1.11
C SER A 2 4.75 -3.66 1.31
N ARG A 3 4.29 -3.42 2.53
CA ARG A 3 2.88 -3.34 2.91
C ARG A 3 2.56 -1.96 3.38
N GLU A 4 1.48 -1.41 2.88
CA GLU A 4 1.07 -0.04 3.15
C GLU A 4 -0.40 -0.05 3.57
N ILE A 5 -0.69 0.58 4.71
CA ILE A 5 -2.06 0.80 5.13
C ILE A 5 -2.55 2.14 4.57
N ARG A 6 -3.63 2.12 3.79
CA ARG A 6 -4.29 3.33 3.31
C ARG A 6 -5.64 3.52 3.97
N ARG A 7 -5.97 4.79 4.24
CA ARG A 7 -7.28 5.22 4.73
C ARG A 7 -8.12 5.74 3.56
N VAL A 8 -9.27 5.12 3.33
CA VAL A 8 -10.14 5.32 2.16
C VAL A 8 -11.62 5.51 2.58
N PRO A 9 -12.49 6.05 1.72
CA PRO A 9 -13.94 6.05 1.92
C PRO A 9 -14.53 4.64 2.02
N GLU A 10 -15.67 4.51 2.68
CA GLU A 10 -16.40 3.23 2.84
C GLU A 10 -16.72 2.56 1.51
N ASN A 11 -17.16 3.37 0.55
CA ASN A 11 -17.60 2.95 -0.78
C ASN A 11 -16.48 3.02 -1.84
N TRP A 12 -15.21 3.07 -1.41
CA TRP A 12 -14.10 3.10 -2.33
C TRP A 12 -13.98 1.78 -3.10
N GLU A 13 -14.00 1.89 -4.42
CA GLU A 13 -13.71 0.79 -5.34
C GLU A 13 -12.45 1.13 -6.14
N HIS A 14 -11.42 0.29 -6.00
CA HIS A 14 -10.14 0.51 -6.67
C HIS A 14 -10.31 0.34 -8.19
N PRO A 15 -9.84 1.29 -9.03
CA PRO A 15 -9.95 1.23 -10.48
C PRO A 15 -9.34 -0.05 -11.07
N LYS A 16 -9.99 -0.58 -12.11
CA LYS A 16 -9.57 -1.80 -12.81
C LYS A 16 -9.47 -1.56 -14.31
N ASP A 17 -8.54 -2.28 -14.95
CA ASP A 17 -8.38 -2.30 -16.40
C ASP A 17 -9.54 -3.06 -17.08
N GLU A 18 -9.57 -3.06 -18.41
CA GLU A 18 -10.58 -3.77 -19.22
C GLU A 18 -10.63 -5.29 -18.95
N LYS A 19 -9.57 -5.85 -18.36
CA LYS A 19 -9.46 -7.28 -18.00
C LYS A 19 -9.86 -7.54 -16.55
N GLY A 20 -10.22 -6.50 -15.80
CA GLY A 20 -10.62 -6.59 -14.39
C GLY A 20 -9.46 -6.63 -13.40
N HIS A 21 -8.23 -6.36 -13.83
CA HIS A 21 -7.08 -6.25 -12.93
C HIS A 21 -7.00 -4.86 -12.33
N ASN A 22 -6.58 -4.76 -11.06
CA ASN A 22 -6.38 -3.47 -10.40
C ASN A 22 -5.29 -2.67 -11.12
N ILE A 23 -5.58 -1.40 -11.40
CA ILE A 23 -4.62 -0.45 -11.97
C ILE A 23 -3.68 0.02 -10.85
N PRO A 24 -2.35 -0.04 -11.00
CA PRO A 24 -1.41 0.54 -10.03
C PRO A 24 -1.73 2.02 -9.75
N MET A 25 -1.83 2.42 -8.48
CA MET A 25 -2.06 3.82 -8.13
C MET A 25 -1.07 4.31 -7.09
N HIS A 26 -0.33 5.37 -7.43
CA HIS A 26 0.56 6.04 -6.50
C HIS A 26 -0.24 6.79 -5.43
N GLU A 27 0.30 6.89 -4.21
CA GLU A 27 -0.33 7.70 -3.15
C GLU A 27 -0.25 9.20 -3.48
N HIS A 28 0.85 9.61 -4.10
CA HIS A 28 1.14 10.99 -4.49
C HIS A 28 1.76 10.99 -5.89
N PHE A 29 1.61 12.10 -6.62
CA PHE A 29 2.26 12.25 -7.93
C PHE A 29 3.78 12.16 -7.77
N PRO A 30 4.47 11.23 -8.47
CA PRO A 30 5.85 10.87 -8.13
C PRO A 30 6.91 11.81 -8.71
N TYR A 31 6.56 12.66 -9.69
CA TYR A 31 7.55 13.45 -10.44
C TYR A 31 7.61 14.90 -9.97
N ASN A 32 8.84 15.42 -9.90
CA ASN A 32 9.09 16.84 -9.72
C ASN A 32 8.98 17.62 -11.04
N LYS A 33 9.11 18.95 -10.97
CA LYS A 33 8.93 19.82 -12.15
C LYS A 33 9.94 19.51 -13.25
N GLU A 34 11.20 19.28 -12.90
CA GLU A 34 12.28 18.98 -13.85
C GLU A 34 12.04 17.64 -14.55
N GLU A 35 11.59 16.61 -13.81
CA GLU A 35 11.24 15.29 -14.35
C GLU A 35 10.03 15.36 -15.27
N ILE A 36 9.04 16.21 -14.98
CA ILE A 36 7.91 16.47 -15.88
C ILE A 36 8.41 17.10 -17.18
N GLU A 37 9.23 18.15 -17.10
CA GLU A 37 9.78 18.82 -18.28
C GLU A 37 10.62 17.88 -19.14
N GLU A 38 11.44 17.02 -18.50
CA GLU A 38 12.19 15.96 -19.16
C GLU A 38 11.27 14.93 -19.81
N GLY A 39 10.26 14.43 -19.11
CA GLY A 39 9.37 13.41 -19.64
C GLY A 39 8.49 13.87 -20.79
N LEU A 40 8.04 15.12 -20.75
CA LEU A 40 7.32 15.74 -21.87
C LEU A 40 8.24 15.96 -23.08
N ARG A 41 9.52 16.33 -22.85
CA ARG A 41 10.52 16.52 -23.90
C ARG A 41 10.92 15.21 -24.57
N ASP A 42 11.10 14.15 -23.79
CA ASP A 42 11.55 12.84 -24.26
C ASP A 42 10.39 11.90 -24.66
N GLY A 43 9.15 12.32 -24.43
CA GLY A 43 7.94 11.66 -24.91
C GLY A 43 7.56 10.39 -24.14
N TRP A 44 8.05 10.23 -22.90
CA TRP A 44 7.62 9.16 -21.99
C TRP A 44 6.57 9.62 -20.98
N LEU A 45 6.28 10.92 -20.91
CA LEU A 45 5.07 11.47 -20.29
C LEU A 45 4.13 12.00 -21.35
N ASP A 46 2.84 11.71 -21.17
CA ASP A 46 1.76 12.32 -21.93
C ASP A 46 1.31 13.62 -21.27
N ASN A 47 0.92 14.59 -22.08
CA ASN A 47 0.61 15.96 -21.65
C ASN A 47 -0.82 16.09 -21.06
N ASP A 48 -1.14 15.31 -20.01
CA ASP A 48 -2.45 15.30 -19.34
C ASP A 48 -2.37 15.69 -17.85
N PRO A 49 -2.15 16.99 -17.53
CA PRO A 49 -2.16 17.49 -16.16
C PRO A 49 -3.48 17.16 -15.43
N PRO A 50 -3.46 16.98 -14.09
CA PRO A 50 -2.35 17.21 -13.17
C PRO A 50 -1.43 16.01 -12.96
N ASN A 51 -1.78 14.83 -13.48
CA ASN A 51 -1.08 13.59 -13.16
C ASN A 51 -0.29 12.99 -14.32
N TYR A 52 -0.23 13.64 -15.49
CA TYR A 52 0.68 13.31 -16.61
C TYR A 52 0.70 11.81 -16.99
N GLY A 53 -0.48 11.17 -17.01
CA GLY A 53 -0.62 9.74 -17.32
C GLY A 53 -0.34 8.76 -16.16
N CYS A 54 -0.02 9.26 -14.96
CA CYS A 54 0.07 8.44 -13.75
C CYS A 54 -1.28 8.37 -13.03
N ASP A 55 -1.72 7.16 -12.69
CA ASP A 55 -2.85 6.99 -11.79
C ASP A 55 -2.43 7.29 -10.35
N VAL A 56 -3.08 8.27 -9.74
CA VAL A 56 -2.82 8.71 -8.36
C VAL A 56 -4.10 8.55 -7.54
N MET A 57 -3.97 8.06 -6.32
CA MET A 57 -5.07 7.95 -5.37
C MET A 57 -5.79 9.29 -5.22
N PRO A 58 -7.14 9.32 -5.22
CA PRO A 58 -7.88 10.54 -4.94
C PRO A 58 -7.51 11.10 -3.56
N GLN A 59 -7.35 12.42 -3.49
CA GLN A 59 -7.02 13.11 -2.25
C GLN A 59 -8.32 13.45 -1.49
N TRP A 60 -8.84 12.47 -0.75
CA TRP A 60 -10.03 12.69 0.08
C TRP A 60 -9.72 13.51 1.33
N PRO A 61 -10.67 14.35 1.78
CA PRO A 61 -10.55 14.99 3.08
C PRO A 61 -10.53 13.93 4.20
N GLU A 62 -9.87 14.24 5.32
CA GLU A 62 -9.71 13.33 6.46
C GLU A 62 -11.06 12.76 6.95
N SER A 63 -12.12 13.58 6.91
CA SER A 63 -13.49 13.20 7.29
C SER A 63 -14.08 12.06 6.45
N GLU A 64 -13.64 11.89 5.21
CA GLU A 64 -14.11 10.83 4.31
C GLU A 64 -13.29 9.55 4.44
N ARG A 65 -12.04 9.64 4.93
CA ARG A 65 -11.07 8.54 5.05
C ARG A 65 -11.37 7.64 6.26
N THR A 66 -12.59 7.14 6.36
CA THR A 66 -13.14 6.44 7.54
C THR A 66 -12.78 4.95 7.60
N HIS A 67 -12.40 4.34 6.48
CA HIS A 67 -12.12 2.91 6.37
C HIS A 67 -10.65 2.63 6.05
N TYR A 68 -10.28 1.35 6.12
CA TYR A 68 -8.92 0.84 6.04
C TYR A 68 -8.80 -0.18 4.91
N GLN A 69 -7.71 -0.09 4.14
CA GLN A 69 -7.41 -1.06 3.10
C GLN A 69 -5.90 -1.28 3.01
N MET A 70 -5.50 -2.55 2.87
CA MET A 70 -4.10 -2.94 2.77
C MET A 70 -3.66 -2.95 1.31
N TYR A 71 -2.51 -2.34 1.06
CA TYR A 71 -1.88 -2.19 -0.25
C TYR A 71 -0.50 -2.85 -0.28
N GLU A 72 -0.06 -3.15 -1.50
CA GLU A 72 1.24 -3.75 -1.75
C GLU A 72 2.01 -3.01 -2.86
N SER A 73 3.34 -3.02 -2.77
CA SER A 73 4.19 -2.17 -3.62
C SER A 73 4.79 -2.86 -4.85
N VAL A 74 4.56 -4.16 -5.08
CA VAL A 74 5.15 -4.87 -6.24
C VAL A 74 4.50 -4.43 -7.52
N THR A 75 3.19 -4.30 -7.47
CA THR A 75 2.37 -3.71 -8.53
C THR A 75 2.15 -2.22 -8.30
N GLU A 76 3.06 -1.56 -7.58
CA GLU A 76 3.06 -0.12 -7.34
C GLU A 76 1.72 0.44 -6.82
N GLY A 77 1.08 -0.26 -5.88
CA GLY A 77 -0.10 0.25 -5.17
C GLY A 77 -1.42 -0.34 -5.62
N THR A 78 -1.49 -1.67 -5.75
CA THR A 78 -2.79 -2.37 -5.81
C THR A 78 -3.22 -2.86 -4.42
N PRO A 79 -4.54 -2.89 -4.14
CA PRO A 79 -5.03 -3.38 -2.87
C PRO A 79 -4.94 -4.91 -2.81
N ILE A 80 -4.55 -5.42 -1.64
CA ILE A 80 -4.55 -6.86 -1.32
C ILE A 80 -5.68 -7.26 -0.38
N SER A 81 -6.50 -6.29 0.04
CA SER A 81 -7.67 -6.53 0.89
C SER A 81 -8.90 -5.76 0.39
N PRO A 82 -10.11 -6.16 0.79
CA PRO A 82 -11.28 -5.29 0.73
C PRO A 82 -11.13 -4.06 1.65
N VAL A 83 -12.03 -3.10 1.48
CA VAL A 83 -12.21 -1.96 2.38
C VAL A 83 -12.87 -2.44 3.67
N MET A 84 -12.29 -2.07 4.82
CA MET A 84 -12.70 -2.57 6.14
C MET A 84 -12.90 -1.42 7.13
N LYS A 85 -13.94 -1.51 7.96
CA LYS A 85 -14.35 -0.45 8.90
C LYS A 85 -13.39 -0.23 10.07
N SER A 86 -12.60 -1.24 10.44
CA SER A 86 -11.72 -1.17 11.60
C SER A 86 -10.38 -1.85 11.35
N PRO A 87 -9.31 -1.45 12.07
CA PRO A 87 -8.04 -2.15 12.07
C PRO A 87 -8.16 -3.63 12.41
N GLU A 88 -9.01 -3.97 13.38
CA GLU A 88 -9.24 -5.34 13.84
C GLU A 88 -9.90 -6.21 12.77
N ALA A 89 -10.90 -5.67 12.06
CA ALA A 89 -11.54 -6.38 10.95
C ALA A 89 -10.55 -6.65 9.81
N LEU A 90 -9.72 -5.65 9.47
CA LEU A 90 -8.69 -5.79 8.45
C LEU A 90 -7.61 -6.80 8.86
N ALA A 91 -7.08 -6.70 10.08
CA ALA A 91 -6.06 -7.61 10.60
C ALA A 91 -6.52 -9.07 10.60
N ARG A 92 -7.79 -9.30 10.99
CA ARG A 92 -8.39 -10.64 10.98
C ARG A 92 -8.51 -11.18 9.57
N TRP A 93 -9.04 -10.38 8.64
CA TRP A 93 -9.15 -10.79 7.24
C TRP A 93 -7.79 -11.13 6.65
N LEU A 94 -6.76 -10.31 6.89
CA LEU A 94 -5.40 -10.55 6.38
C LEU A 94 -4.79 -11.85 6.93
N ALA A 95 -4.98 -12.13 8.22
CA ALA A 95 -4.51 -13.37 8.84
C ALA A 95 -5.26 -14.60 8.31
N ASP A 96 -6.59 -14.56 8.27
CA ASP A 96 -7.44 -15.68 7.87
C ASP A 96 -7.24 -16.04 6.38
N ASN A 97 -7.00 -15.03 5.53
CA ASN A 97 -6.74 -15.22 4.10
C ASN A 97 -5.26 -15.48 3.78
N LYS A 98 -4.40 -15.61 4.81
CA LYS A 98 -2.95 -15.82 4.64
C LYS A 98 -2.33 -14.79 3.70
N ALA A 99 -2.74 -13.52 3.84
CA ALA A 99 -2.22 -12.43 3.04
C ALA A 99 -0.69 -12.39 3.18
N SER A 100 0.00 -12.24 2.05
CA SER A 100 1.45 -12.16 2.06
C SER A 100 1.90 -10.96 2.88
N ALA A 101 2.81 -11.15 3.83
CA ALA A 101 3.46 -10.09 4.61
C ALA A 101 4.85 -9.71 4.05
N GLY A 102 5.30 -10.42 3.02
CA GLY A 102 6.62 -10.31 2.42
C GLY A 102 6.95 -11.57 1.60
N PRO A 103 8.15 -11.66 1.01
CA PRO A 103 8.58 -12.84 0.26
C PRO A 103 8.44 -14.11 1.11
N TYR A 104 7.61 -15.06 0.63
CA TYR A 104 7.36 -16.35 1.28
C TYR A 104 6.85 -16.28 2.73
N ALA A 105 6.33 -15.14 3.18
CA ALA A 105 5.90 -14.92 4.56
C ALA A 105 4.43 -14.47 4.64
N THR A 106 3.76 -14.88 5.70
CA THR A 106 2.46 -14.36 6.17
C THR A 106 2.65 -13.76 7.56
N ALA A 107 1.62 -13.13 8.12
CA ALA A 107 1.65 -12.61 9.48
C ALA A 107 0.40 -13.02 10.28
N THR A 108 0.54 -13.06 11.59
CA THR A 108 -0.56 -13.32 12.53
C THR A 108 -1.49 -12.12 12.64
N TYR A 109 -2.66 -12.32 13.24
CA TYR A 109 -3.60 -11.24 13.57
C TYR A 109 -2.92 -10.11 14.35
N ASP A 110 -2.18 -10.43 15.42
CA ASP A 110 -1.55 -9.42 16.27
C ASP A 110 -0.44 -8.65 15.53
N GLN A 111 0.31 -9.33 14.66
CA GLN A 111 1.33 -8.70 13.82
C GLN A 111 0.71 -7.72 12.82
N TRP A 112 -0.38 -8.13 12.15
CA TRP A 112 -1.12 -7.23 11.26
C TRP A 112 -1.74 -6.06 12.01
N LEU A 113 -2.37 -6.31 13.15
CA LEU A 113 -3.02 -5.26 13.95
C LEU A 113 -2.01 -4.22 14.43
N ALA A 114 -0.83 -4.66 14.90
CA ALA A 114 0.26 -3.77 15.30
C ALA A 114 0.70 -2.88 14.12
N MET A 115 0.94 -3.47 12.96
CA MET A 115 1.32 -2.73 11.75
C MET A 115 0.26 -1.71 11.33
N ILE A 116 -1.02 -2.10 11.30
CA ILE A 116 -2.12 -1.21 10.94
C ILE A 116 -2.24 -0.04 11.93
N LYS A 117 -2.03 -0.28 13.23
CA LYS A 117 -2.12 0.75 14.28
C LYS A 117 -0.95 1.75 14.25
N VAL A 118 0.21 1.35 13.73
CA VAL A 118 1.31 2.29 13.46
C VAL A 118 0.94 3.25 12.33
N GLY A 119 0.07 2.84 11.39
CA GLY A 119 -0.44 3.72 10.35
C GLY A 119 0.60 4.08 9.27
N SER A 120 1.59 3.21 9.04
CA SER A 120 2.72 3.47 8.14
C SER A 120 3.04 2.25 7.26
N SER A 121 4.04 2.38 6.39
CA SER A 121 4.50 1.33 5.50
C SER A 121 5.52 0.41 6.17
N ALA A 122 5.36 -0.90 5.98
CA ALA A 122 6.31 -1.92 6.41
C ALA A 122 7.14 -2.42 5.21
N GLY A 123 8.47 -2.40 5.35
CA GLY A 123 9.39 -2.96 4.36
C GLY A 123 9.20 -4.47 4.16
N SER A 124 9.81 -5.03 3.11
CA SER A 124 9.59 -6.45 2.75
C SER A 124 10.13 -7.42 3.82
N PHE A 125 11.27 -7.10 4.42
CA PHE A 125 11.90 -7.87 5.49
C PHE A 125 12.86 -6.99 6.31
N VAL A 126 13.21 -7.46 7.51
CA VAL A 126 14.24 -6.88 8.38
C VAL A 126 15.22 -7.98 8.76
N MET A 127 16.52 -7.70 8.64
CA MET A 127 17.58 -8.60 9.10
C MET A 127 18.17 -8.08 10.41
N ASN A 128 18.16 -8.91 11.44
CA ASN A 128 18.91 -8.62 12.66
C ASN A 128 20.40 -8.84 12.41
N ARG A 129 21.20 -7.77 12.50
CA ARG A 129 22.63 -7.82 12.22
C ARG A 129 23.43 -8.68 13.19
N SER A 130 22.98 -8.83 14.45
CA SER A 130 23.73 -9.60 15.45
C SER A 130 23.40 -11.09 15.42
N THR A 131 22.16 -11.47 15.04
CA THR A 131 21.73 -12.87 15.03
C THR A 131 21.65 -13.47 13.62
N GLY A 132 21.60 -12.65 12.57
CA GLY A 132 21.33 -13.08 11.20
C GLY A 132 19.87 -13.46 10.94
N GLU A 133 18.98 -13.33 11.93
CA GLU A 133 17.55 -13.62 11.79
C GLU A 133 16.91 -12.68 10.76
N ILE A 134 16.10 -13.24 9.85
CA ILE A 134 15.31 -12.49 8.87
C ILE A 134 13.84 -12.67 9.21
N VAL A 135 13.12 -11.56 9.36
CA VAL A 135 11.67 -11.53 9.60
C VAL A 135 10.98 -10.61 8.61
N SER A 136 9.66 -10.76 8.42
CA SER A 136 8.89 -9.81 7.61
C SER A 136 8.89 -8.41 8.25
N GLY A 137 8.70 -7.35 7.46
CA GLY A 137 8.58 -6.01 8.03
C GLY A 137 7.34 -5.85 8.93
N VAL A 138 6.26 -6.57 8.61
CA VAL A 138 5.03 -6.59 9.43
C VAL A 138 5.32 -7.14 10.83
N GLU A 139 6.03 -8.27 10.90
CA GLU A 139 6.49 -8.83 12.17
C GLU A 139 7.50 -7.93 12.88
N ALA A 140 8.43 -7.31 12.15
CA ALA A 140 9.41 -6.42 12.76
C ALA A 140 8.77 -5.22 13.46
N VAL A 141 7.67 -4.68 12.91
CA VAL A 141 6.90 -3.60 13.54
C VAL A 141 6.27 -4.07 14.85
N SER A 142 5.68 -5.27 14.88
CA SER A 142 5.00 -5.78 16.08
C SER A 142 5.96 -6.06 17.24
N ARG A 143 7.24 -6.34 16.96
CA ARG A 143 8.27 -6.57 18.00
C ARG A 143 8.73 -5.29 18.71
N LYS A 144 8.37 -4.10 18.19
CA LYS A 144 8.76 -2.79 18.75
C LYS A 144 7.68 -2.13 19.62
N MET A 145 6.48 -2.72 19.67
CA MET A 145 5.37 -2.31 20.55
C MET A 145 5.39 -3.10 21.85
#